data_AF-A0A367ETE7-F1
#
_entry.id   AF-A0A367ETE7-F1
#
_cell.length_a   1.000
_cell.length_b   1.000
_cell.length_c   1.000
_cell.angle_alpha   90.00
_cell.angle_beta   90.00
_cell.angle_gamma   90.00
#
_symmetry.space_group_name_H-M   'P 1'
#
loop_
_entity.id
_entity.type
_entity.pdbx_description
1 polymer ?
#
loop_
_entity_poly.entity_id
_entity_poly.type
_entity_poly.pdbx_seq_one_letter_code
_entity_poly.pdbx_strand_id
1 'polypeptide(L)'
;MPPAFAGESVSPNQTASAFRLARYPSPPAPSEEATALRRLTVAALAELPALAERLHVPEHTARGLSLDLRGHAALSGTAAPEEEQGRTQKAAYALESALLDVKRAALADLRAQGDFDDGVLRHVEHVLDIEAHHLATKTALLSGSPTGRV
;
A
#
# COMPACT_ATOMS: atom_id res chain seq x y z
N MET A 1 48.75 31.00 58.34
CA MET A 1 48.01 32.13 57.74
C MET A 1 47.59 31.74 56.32
N PRO A 2 46.31 31.39 56.09
CA PRO A 2 45.74 31.30 54.74
C PRO A 2 45.00 32.60 54.36
N PRO A 3 44.94 32.98 53.08
CA PRO A 3 44.04 34.03 52.60
C PRO A 3 42.78 33.49 51.90
N ALA A 4 41.70 34.27 52.07
CA ALA A 4 40.63 34.60 51.13
C ALA A 4 39.73 33.47 50.58
N PHE A 5 38.55 33.33 51.20
CA PHE A 5 37.33 32.81 50.58
C PHE A 5 36.58 33.96 49.90
N ALA A 6 36.61 33.99 48.57
CA ALA A 6 35.51 34.48 47.74
C ALA A 6 34.85 33.20 47.18
N GLY A 7 33.57 32.93 47.36
CA GLY A 7 32.47 33.79 46.97
C GLY A 7 31.80 33.15 45.76
N GLU A 8 31.19 31.98 45.94
CA GLU A 8 30.38 31.35 44.89
C GLU A 8 29.04 30.93 45.53
N SER A 9 28.02 31.75 45.28
CA SER A 9 26.63 31.43 45.57
C SER A 9 25.94 30.95 44.30
N VAL A 10 24.93 30.12 44.51
CA VAL A 10 23.84 29.74 43.59
C VAL A 10 24.08 28.49 42.72
N SER A 11 23.94 27.31 43.35
CA SER A 11 22.74 26.44 43.31
C SER A 11 21.94 26.33 41.98
N PRO A 12 21.11 25.28 41.84
CA PRO A 12 21.41 23.89 41.56
C PRO A 12 20.79 23.54 40.18
N ASN A 13 20.60 22.25 39.90
CA ASN A 13 19.76 21.74 38.79
C ASN A 13 20.48 21.58 37.45
N GLN A 14 21.10 20.40 37.26
CA GLN A 14 20.56 19.46 36.29
C GLN A 14 21.15 18.09 36.58
N THR A 15 20.30 17.25 37.18
CA THR A 15 20.37 15.81 37.13
C THR A 15 20.58 15.41 35.66
N ALA A 16 21.81 15.08 35.28
CA ALA A 16 22.09 14.36 34.06
C ALA A 16 21.51 12.95 34.23
N SER A 17 20.19 12.84 34.07
CA SER A 17 19.48 11.58 33.93
C SER A 17 20.05 10.91 32.69
N ALA A 18 20.97 9.98 32.90
CA ALA A 18 21.45 9.05 31.92
C ALA A 18 20.30 8.13 31.51
N PHE A 19 19.37 8.64 30.71
CA PHE A 19 18.47 7.83 29.91
C PHE A 19 19.32 7.13 28.87
N ARG A 20 19.79 5.95 29.26
CA ARG A 20 20.29 4.92 28.37
C ARG A 20 19.11 4.58 27.46
N LEU A 21 18.98 5.31 26.34
CA LEU A 21 18.11 4.97 25.22
C LEU A 21 18.49 3.53 24.86
N ALA A 22 17.67 2.59 25.32
CA ALA A 22 17.67 1.23 24.83
C ALA A 22 17.66 1.38 23.32
N ARG A 23 18.75 0.95 22.69
CA ARG A 23 18.80 0.79 21.24
C ARG A 23 17.56 -0.05 20.92
N TYR A 24 16.54 0.59 20.34
CA TYR A 24 15.47 -0.14 19.70
C TYR A 24 16.17 -1.16 18.81
N PRO A 25 15.85 -2.48 18.90
CA PRO A 25 16.31 -3.38 17.85
C PRO A 25 15.84 -2.74 16.56
N SER A 26 16.78 -2.52 15.62
CA SER A 26 16.42 -2.10 14.27
C SER A 26 15.23 -2.99 13.86
N PRO A 27 14.15 -2.41 13.30
CA PRO A 27 13.10 -3.25 12.74
C PRO A 27 13.79 -4.30 11.86
N PRO A 28 13.34 -5.57 11.90
CA PRO A 28 13.91 -6.58 11.03
C PRO A 28 13.90 -6.02 9.61
N ALA A 29 14.98 -6.26 8.87
CA ALA A 29 15.02 -5.87 7.47
C ALA A 29 13.73 -6.38 6.82
N PRO A 30 12.99 -5.53 6.06
CA PRO A 30 11.76 -5.98 5.43
C PRO A 30 12.08 -7.25 4.65
N SER A 31 11.21 -8.26 4.74
CA SER A 31 11.39 -9.46 3.94
C SER A 31 11.54 -9.05 2.47
N GLU A 32 12.30 -9.84 1.73
CA GLU A 32 12.48 -9.65 0.30
C GLU A 32 11.13 -9.56 -0.43
N GLU A 33 10.16 -10.35 0.01
CA GLU A 33 8.75 -10.28 -0.38
C GLU A 33 8.12 -8.92 -0.09
N ALA A 34 8.26 -8.36 1.12
CA ALA A 34 7.74 -7.05 1.45
C ALA A 34 8.38 -5.94 0.59
N THR A 35 9.64 -6.12 0.20
CA THR A 35 10.33 -5.20 -0.71
C THR A 35 9.79 -5.32 -2.14
N ALA A 36 9.57 -6.54 -2.64
CA ALA A 36 8.94 -6.78 -3.95
C ALA A 36 7.53 -6.19 -3.99
N LEU A 37 6.67 -6.50 -3.02
CA LEU A 37 5.31 -5.95 -2.91
C LEU A 37 5.32 -4.42 -2.85
N ARG A 38 6.24 -3.82 -2.09
CA ARG A 38 6.40 -2.37 -2.04
C ARG A 38 6.75 -1.78 -3.40
N ARG A 39 7.65 -2.40 -4.17
CA ARG A 39 8.00 -1.92 -5.52
C ARG A 39 6.79 -1.98 -6.46
N LEU A 40 6.02 -3.05 -6.41
CA LEU A 40 4.77 -3.20 -7.18
C LEU A 40 3.75 -2.12 -6.80
N THR A 41 3.55 -1.87 -5.50
CA THR A 41 2.64 -0.81 -5.02
C THR A 41 3.10 0.58 -5.47
N VAL A 42 4.41 0.86 -5.44
CA VAL A 42 4.95 2.15 -5.93
C VAL A 42 4.69 2.32 -7.42
N ALA A 43 4.91 1.28 -8.23
CA ALA A 43 4.62 1.32 -9.67
C ALA A 43 3.12 1.56 -9.92
N ALA A 44 2.24 0.83 -9.22
CA ALA A 44 0.79 1.01 -9.34
C ALA A 44 0.33 2.42 -8.96
N LEU A 45 0.87 2.99 -7.87
CA LEU A 45 0.54 4.36 -7.44
C LEU A 45 1.01 5.43 -8.43
N ALA A 46 2.11 5.19 -9.13
CA ALA A 46 2.63 6.12 -10.14
C ALA A 46 1.71 6.20 -11.38
N GLU A 47 1.15 5.07 -11.79
CA GLU A 47 0.28 4.98 -12.98
C GLU A 47 -1.20 5.31 -12.70
N LEU A 48 -1.62 5.24 -11.42
CA LEU A 48 -3.01 5.42 -11.02
C LEU A 48 -3.68 6.71 -11.53
N PRO A 49 -3.04 7.90 -11.50
CA PRO A 49 -3.65 9.12 -12.03
C PRO A 49 -3.92 9.04 -13.54
N ALA A 50 -2.95 8.56 -14.32
CA ALA A 50 -3.08 8.44 -15.77
C ALA A 50 -4.15 7.42 -16.16
N LEU A 51 -4.25 6.30 -15.42
CA LEU A 51 -5.30 5.30 -15.63
C LEU A 51 -6.68 5.83 -15.26
N ALA A 52 -6.80 6.58 -14.16
CA ALA A 52 -8.06 7.17 -13.74
C ALA A 52 -8.60 8.17 -14.77
N GLU A 53 -7.73 9.01 -15.34
CA GLU A 53 -8.09 9.93 -16.42
C GLU A 53 -8.57 9.19 -17.67
N ARG A 54 -7.80 8.20 -18.13
CA ARG A 54 -8.13 7.40 -19.33
C ARG A 54 -9.44 6.63 -19.21
N LEU A 55 -9.78 6.19 -18.00
CA LEU A 55 -10.99 5.43 -17.73
C LEU A 55 -12.17 6.32 -17.26
N HIS A 56 -11.98 7.65 -17.27
CA HIS A 56 -12.96 8.62 -16.78
C HIS A 56 -13.47 8.30 -15.36
N VAL A 57 -12.59 7.81 -14.50
CA VAL A 57 -12.91 7.46 -13.12
C VAL A 57 -12.92 8.73 -12.27
N PRO A 58 -13.96 8.95 -11.44
CA PRO A 58 -14.01 10.11 -10.55
C PRO A 58 -12.81 10.17 -9.59
N GLU A 59 -12.30 11.38 -9.33
CA GLU A 59 -11.13 11.61 -8.47
C GLU A 59 -11.30 11.02 -7.07
N HIS A 60 -12.51 11.06 -6.50
CA HIS A 60 -12.79 10.48 -5.19
C HIS A 60 -12.62 8.95 -5.17
N THR A 61 -12.98 8.26 -6.26
CA THR A 61 -12.78 6.81 -6.42
C THR A 61 -11.30 6.48 -6.57
N ALA A 62 -10.58 7.21 -7.43
CA ALA A 62 -9.14 7.06 -7.60
C ALA A 62 -8.37 7.33 -6.28
N ARG A 63 -8.79 8.34 -5.53
CA ARG A 63 -8.24 8.66 -4.21
C ARG A 63 -8.51 7.54 -3.20
N GLY A 64 -9.72 6.98 -3.18
CA GLY A 64 -10.04 5.80 -2.36
C GLY A 64 -9.10 4.63 -2.65
N LEU A 65 -8.91 4.29 -3.93
CA LEU A 65 -7.99 3.24 -4.35
C LEU A 65 -6.53 3.55 -4.00
N SER A 66 -6.10 4.81 -4.09
CA SER A 66 -4.76 5.22 -3.66
C SER A 66 -4.54 5.05 -2.15
N LEU A 67 -5.57 5.25 -1.34
CA LEU A 67 -5.53 5.02 0.11
C LEU A 67 -5.49 3.52 0.40
N ASP A 68 -6.28 2.72 -0.29
CA ASP A 68 -6.29 1.26 -0.14
C ASP A 68 -4.94 0.64 -0.52
N LEU A 69 -4.34 1.08 -1.64
CA LEU A 69 -3.01 0.67 -2.07
C LEU A 69 -1.92 1.03 -1.06
N ARG A 70 -2.04 2.18 -0.39
CA ARG A 70 -1.11 2.61 0.67
C ARG A 70 -1.38 1.92 2.01
N GLY A 71 -2.61 1.50 2.25
CA GLY A 71 -3.08 0.95 3.53
C GLY A 71 -3.05 -0.57 3.63
N HIS A 72 -2.91 -1.30 2.51
CA HIS A 72 -2.99 -2.77 2.47
C HIS A 72 -4.26 -3.36 3.13
N ALA A 73 -5.37 -2.62 3.12
CA ALA A 73 -6.70 -3.13 3.49
C ALA A 73 -7.49 -3.47 2.23
N ALA A 74 -8.17 -4.63 2.24
CA ALA A 74 -9.07 -5.04 1.17
C ALA A 74 -10.26 -4.07 1.05
N LEU A 75 -10.20 -3.22 0.04
CA LEU A 75 -11.27 -2.61 -0.77
C LEU A 75 -12.64 -2.53 -0.09
N SER A 76 -12.85 -1.46 0.69
CA SER A 76 -14.18 -1.06 1.16
C SER A 76 -14.91 -0.28 0.07
N GLY A 77 -16.01 -0.87 -0.42
CA GLY A 77 -16.94 -0.22 -1.33
C GLY A 77 -17.51 1.04 -0.71
N THR A 78 -17.16 2.19 -1.29
CA THR A 78 -17.80 3.46 -0.95
C THR A 78 -19.14 3.51 -1.67
N ALA A 79 -20.21 3.59 -0.88
CA ALA A 79 -21.59 3.62 -1.36
C ALA A 79 -21.90 5.00 -1.99
N ALA A 80 -22.13 5.00 -3.30
CA ALA A 80 -22.83 6.08 -4.02
C ALA A 80 -24.32 5.66 -4.20
N PRO A 81 -25.18 6.41 -4.93
CA PRO A 81 -26.57 6.01 -5.21
C PRO A 81 -26.73 5.16 -6.50
N GLU A 82 -27.77 4.31 -6.52
CA GLU A 82 -27.83 2.99 -7.19
C GLU A 82 -27.70 2.96 -8.72
N GLU A 83 -28.04 4.01 -9.46
CA GLU A 83 -27.95 4.02 -10.93
C GLU A 83 -26.65 4.62 -11.48
N GLU A 84 -26.03 5.56 -10.76
CA GLU A 84 -24.69 6.09 -11.05
C GLU A 84 -23.63 5.04 -10.65
N GLN A 85 -23.93 4.20 -9.64
CA GLN A 85 -22.93 3.30 -9.10
C GLN A 85 -22.71 2.04 -9.93
N GLY A 86 -23.67 1.56 -10.73
CA GLY A 86 -23.37 0.50 -11.70
C GLY A 86 -22.31 0.88 -12.74
N ARG A 87 -22.34 2.12 -13.25
CA ARG A 87 -21.34 2.65 -14.20
C ARG A 87 -20.03 3.00 -13.48
N THR A 88 -20.11 3.67 -12.34
CA THR A 88 -18.94 4.04 -11.53
C THR A 88 -18.19 2.80 -11.05
N GLN A 89 -18.89 1.72 -10.71
CA GLN A 89 -18.29 0.49 -10.20
C GLN A 89 -17.67 -0.36 -11.32
N LYS A 90 -18.25 -0.37 -12.53
CA LYS A 90 -17.59 -0.93 -13.72
C LYS A 90 -16.30 -0.19 -14.05
N ALA A 91 -16.31 1.15 -13.99
CA ALA A 91 -15.11 1.96 -14.19
C ALA A 91 -14.06 1.74 -13.09
N ALA A 92 -14.49 1.60 -11.83
CA ALA A 92 -13.62 1.25 -10.72
C ALA A 92 -12.96 -0.12 -10.89
N TYR A 93 -13.71 -1.15 -11.31
CA TYR A 93 -13.14 -2.47 -11.58
C TYR A 93 -12.23 -2.50 -12.81
N ALA A 94 -12.54 -1.70 -13.84
CA ALA A 94 -11.62 -1.50 -14.95
C ALA A 94 -10.30 -0.87 -14.49
N LEU A 95 -10.36 0.09 -13.55
CA LEU A 95 -9.17 0.71 -12.95
C LEU A 95 -8.40 -0.28 -12.07
N GLU A 96 -9.08 -1.05 -11.21
CA GLU A 96 -8.46 -2.12 -10.41
C GLU A 96 -7.78 -3.17 -11.31
N SER A 97 -8.39 -3.53 -12.44
CA SER A 97 -7.81 -4.46 -13.42
C SER A 97 -6.57 -3.86 -14.08
N ALA A 98 -6.62 -2.60 -14.50
CA ALA A 98 -5.48 -1.93 -15.11
C ALA A 98 -4.30 -1.79 -14.13
N LEU A 99 -4.58 -1.53 -12.85
CA LEU A 99 -3.55 -1.50 -11.80
C LEU A 99 -2.93 -2.88 -11.58
N LEU A 100 -3.72 -3.96 -11.67
CA LEU A 100 -3.20 -5.32 -11.60
C LEU A 100 -2.27 -5.63 -12.77
N ASP A 101 -2.59 -5.17 -13.98
CA ASP A 101 -1.72 -5.32 -15.14
C ASP A 101 -0.40 -4.55 -14.96
N VAL A 102 -0.43 -3.35 -14.38
CA VAL A 102 0.79 -2.60 -14.01
C VAL A 102 1.62 -3.37 -12.99
N LYS A 103 1.01 -3.95 -11.94
CA LYS A 103 1.72 -4.78 -10.96
C LYS A 103 2.36 -6.02 -11.61
N ARG A 104 1.67 -6.66 -12.55
CA ARG A 104 2.20 -7.82 -13.29
C ARG A 104 3.36 -7.45 -14.22
N ALA A 105 3.28 -6.32 -14.91
CA ALA A 105 4.38 -5.79 -15.71
C ALA A 105 5.61 -5.50 -14.82
N ALA A 106 5.40 -4.83 -13.68
CA ALA A 106 6.47 -4.57 -12.71
C ALA A 106 7.08 -5.88 -12.17
N LEU A 107 6.28 -6.92 -11.92
CA LEU A 107 6.78 -8.23 -11.51
C LEU A 107 7.66 -8.88 -12.61
N ALA A 108 7.27 -8.75 -13.88
CA ALA A 108 8.08 -9.22 -15.00
C ALA A 108 9.43 -8.48 -15.09
N ASP A 109 9.43 -7.17 -14.83
CA ASP A 109 10.66 -6.38 -14.76
C ASP A 109 11.56 -6.82 -13.59
N LEU A 110 10.98 -7.11 -12.42
CA LEU A 110 11.74 -7.65 -11.28
C LEU A 110 12.37 -9.01 -11.60
N ARG A 111 11.66 -9.88 -12.32
CA ARG A 111 12.20 -11.15 -12.82
C ARG A 111 13.35 -10.95 -13.79
N ALA A 112 13.22 -9.98 -14.70
CA ALA A 112 14.26 -9.67 -15.68
C ALA A 112 15.52 -9.08 -15.05
N GLN A 113 15.39 -8.33 -13.95
CA GLN A 113 16.51 -7.77 -13.20
C GLN A 113 17.30 -8.84 -12.42
N GLY A 114 16.64 -9.92 -11.98
CA GLY A 114 17.29 -11.00 -11.23
C GLY A 114 17.72 -10.62 -9.80
N ASP A 115 17.19 -9.51 -9.28
CA ASP A 115 17.52 -8.99 -7.94
C ASP A 115 16.78 -9.70 -6.80
N PHE A 116 15.82 -10.57 -7.13
CA PHE A 116 14.95 -11.26 -6.17
C PHE A 116 14.98 -12.78 -6.38
N ASP A 117 14.88 -13.53 -5.29
CA ASP A 117 14.71 -14.99 -5.30
C ASP A 117 13.43 -15.40 -6.06
N ASP A 118 13.54 -16.42 -6.93
CA ASP A 118 12.41 -16.89 -7.74
C ASP A 118 11.24 -17.40 -6.88
N GLY A 119 11.53 -17.99 -5.71
CA GLY A 119 10.52 -18.42 -4.75
C GLY A 119 9.72 -17.24 -4.20
N VAL A 120 10.39 -16.13 -3.89
CA VAL A 120 9.73 -14.87 -3.50
C VAL A 120 8.87 -14.33 -4.64
N LEU A 121 9.40 -14.28 -5.87
CA LEU A 121 8.66 -13.78 -7.02
C LEU A 121 7.44 -14.64 -7.35
N ARG A 122 7.52 -15.97 -7.18
CA ARG A 122 6.36 -16.88 -7.30
C ARG A 122 5.33 -16.65 -6.20
N HIS A 123 5.76 -16.37 -4.98
CA HIS A 123 4.81 -16.05 -3.91
C HIS A 123 4.08 -14.74 -4.21
N VAL A 124 4.81 -13.71 -4.65
CA VAL A 124 4.23 -12.43 -5.07
C VAL A 124 3.27 -12.61 -6.25
N GLU A 125 3.61 -13.44 -7.24
CA GLU A 125 2.71 -13.81 -8.33
C GLU A 125 1.41 -14.44 -7.81
N HIS A 126 1.51 -15.37 -6.86
CA HIS A 126 0.35 -15.99 -6.24
C HIS A 126 -0.57 -14.98 -5.55
N VAL A 127 0.00 -13.98 -4.86
CA VAL A 127 -0.77 -12.88 -4.26
C VAL A 127 -1.52 -12.08 -5.33
N LEU A 128 -0.88 -11.75 -6.45
CA LEU A 128 -1.52 -11.05 -7.56
C LEU A 128 -2.63 -11.90 -8.21
N ASP A 129 -2.47 -13.22 -8.28
CA ASP A 129 -3.50 -14.10 -8.82
C ASP A 129 -4.73 -14.20 -7.91
N ILE A 130 -4.54 -14.15 -6.58
CA ILE A 130 -5.65 -14.03 -5.62
C ILE A 130 -6.38 -12.69 -5.81
N GLU A 131 -5.64 -11.58 -5.95
CA GLU A 131 -6.24 -10.27 -6.27
C GLU A 131 -7.04 -10.32 -7.58
N ALA A 132 -6.50 -10.97 -8.62
CA ALA A 132 -7.17 -11.17 -9.90
C ALA A 132 -8.47 -11.96 -9.75
N HIS A 133 -8.45 -13.04 -8.97
CA HIS A 133 -9.61 -13.89 -8.75
C HIS A 133 -10.72 -13.16 -7.99
N HIS A 134 -10.34 -12.39 -6.96
CA HIS A 134 -11.28 -11.55 -6.22
C HIS A 134 -11.93 -10.49 -7.12
N LEU A 135 -11.14 -9.84 -7.99
CA LEU A 135 -11.64 -8.86 -8.94
C LEU A 135 -12.57 -9.48 -9.99
N ALA A 136 -12.22 -10.66 -10.52
CA ALA A 136 -13.06 -11.39 -11.45
C ALA A 136 -14.42 -11.76 -10.83
N THR A 137 -14.41 -12.22 -9.57
CA THR A 137 -15.62 -12.54 -8.81
C THR A 137 -16.51 -11.30 -8.61
N LYS A 138 -15.91 -10.17 -8.20
CA LYS A 138 -16.63 -8.89 -8.05
C LYS A 138 -17.25 -8.43 -9.38
N THR A 139 -16.51 -8.53 -10.47
CA THR A 139 -16.98 -8.13 -11.80
C THR A 139 -18.11 -9.03 -12.30
N ALA A 140 -18.04 -10.33 -12.02
CA ALA A 140 -19.10 -11.29 -12.34
C ALA A 140 -20.40 -10.96 -11.58
N LEU A 141 -20.30 -10.65 -10.28
CA LEU A 141 -21.46 -10.27 -9.45
C LEU A 141 -22.18 -9.01 -9.97
N LEU A 142 -21.46 -8.06 -10.58
CA LEU A 142 -22.06 -6.85 -11.19
C LEU A 142 -22.57 -7.05 -12.62
N SER A 143 -21.99 -7.97 -13.37
CA SER A 143 -22.34 -8.19 -14.78
C SER A 143 -23.61 -9.03 -14.94
N GLY A 144 -24.03 -9.74 -13.90
CA GLY A 144 -25.31 -10.40 -13.83
C GLY A 144 -25.30 -11.48 -12.76
N SER A 145 -26.30 -11.45 -11.88
CA SER A 145 -26.85 -12.69 -11.34
C SER A 145 -27.34 -13.53 -12.53
N PRO A 146 -26.82 -14.74 -12.76
CA PRO A 146 -27.51 -15.71 -13.57
C PRO A 146 -28.39 -16.58 -12.65
N THR A 147 -29.71 -16.36 -12.72
CA THR A 147 -30.79 -17.37 -12.60
C THR A 147 -30.89 -18.16 -11.27
N GLY A 148 -32.03 -18.21 -10.57
CA GLY A 148 -33.36 -18.38 -11.15
C GLY A 148 -33.48 -19.68 -11.96
N ARG A 149 -33.11 -20.84 -11.40
CA ARG A 149 -33.66 -22.18 -11.76
C ARG A 149 -33.02 -23.31 -10.93
N VAL A 150 -33.78 -23.86 -9.97
CA VAL A 150 -34.45 -25.17 -10.07
C VAL A 150 -35.66 -25.17 -9.14
#